data_AF-A0A1J3K3N5-F1
#
_entry.id   AF-A0A1J3K3N5-F1
#
_cell.length_a   1.000
_cell.length_b   1.000
_cell.length_c   1.000
_cell.angle_alpha   90.00
_cell.angle_beta   90.00
_cell.angle_gamma   90.00
#
_symmetry.space_group_name_H-M   'P 1'
#
loop_
_entity.id
_entity.type
_entity.pdbx_description
1 polymer ?
#
loop_
_entity_poly.entity_id
_entity_poly.type
_entity_poly.pdbx_seq_one_letter_code
_entity_poly.pdbx_strand_id
1 'polypeptide(L)'
;AGKDLISSLVSGLLTIGPRFGGALDGAAAKFSWAYDHNLSPEEFINHMRKQKELIAGIGHKVKSLENPDKRVTIVKEFCKQHFKTTELLDYACEVEKLTSKKKSNLILNVDG
;
A
#
# COMPACT_ATOMS: atom_id res chain seq x y z
N ALA A 1 -6.47 22.25 -25.34
CA ALA A 1 -5.64 21.55 -26.35
C ALA A 1 -6.44 20.95 -27.52
N GLY A 2 -7.77 20.83 -27.47
CA GLY A 2 -8.58 20.45 -28.63
C GLY A 2 -8.29 19.06 -29.23
N LYS A 3 -7.75 18.14 -28.43
CA LYS A 3 -7.39 16.78 -28.85
C LYS A 3 -8.63 15.86 -28.78
N ASP A 4 -8.66 14.82 -29.62
CA ASP A 4 -9.67 13.78 -29.55
C ASP A 4 -9.56 12.96 -28.24
N LEU A 5 -10.58 12.13 -27.99
CA LEU A 5 -10.70 11.34 -26.77
C LEU A 5 -9.52 10.38 -26.60
N ILE A 6 -9.09 9.70 -27.66
CA ILE A 6 -8.01 8.72 -27.60
C ILE A 6 -6.69 9.42 -27.30
N SER A 7 -6.39 10.51 -28.01
CA SER A 7 -5.20 11.32 -27.74
C SER A 7 -5.17 11.83 -26.29
N SER A 8 -6.30 12.30 -25.77
CA SER A 8 -6.40 12.82 -24.41
C SER A 8 -6.21 11.73 -23.36
N LEU A 9 -6.81 10.56 -23.57
CA LEU A 9 -6.65 9.39 -22.70
C LEU A 9 -5.20 8.90 -22.68
N VAL A 10 -4.61 8.66 -23.85
CA VAL A 10 -3.25 8.12 -23.97
C VAL A 10 -2.24 9.09 -23.37
N SER A 11 -2.42 10.40 -23.55
CA SER A 11 -1.55 11.40 -22.91
C SER A 11 -1.54 11.29 -21.38
N GLY A 12 -2.68 10.92 -20.77
CA GLY A 12 -2.76 10.64 -19.33
C GLY A 12 -2.17 9.29 -18.96
N LEU A 13 -2.50 8.23 -19.70
CA LEU A 13 -2.01 6.87 -19.45
C LEU A 13 -0.48 6.77 -19.53
N LEU A 14 0.16 7.53 -20.44
CA LEU A 14 1.62 7.57 -20.56
C LEU A 14 2.33 8.16 -19.33
N THR A 15 1.59 8.74 -18.38
CA THR A 15 2.14 9.18 -17.10
C THR A 15 2.16 8.08 -16.05
N ILE A 16 1.43 6.97 -16.27
CA ILE A 16 1.39 5.84 -15.35
C ILE A 16 2.76 5.15 -15.35
N GLY A 17 3.34 5.02 -14.16
CA GLY A 17 4.68 4.50 -13.95
C GLY A 17 5.12 4.60 -12.50
N PRO A 18 6.43 4.52 -12.20
CA PRO A 18 6.93 4.36 -10.82
C PRO A 18 6.49 5.44 -9.83
N ARG A 19 6.25 6.68 -10.31
CA ARG A 19 5.85 7.82 -9.46
C ARG A 19 4.35 8.12 -9.47
N PHE A 20 3.60 7.50 -10.39
CA PHE A 20 2.17 7.71 -10.56
C PHE A 20 1.51 6.38 -10.93
N GLY A 21 0.84 5.74 -9.96
CA GLY A 21 0.20 4.44 -10.12
C GLY A 21 1.09 3.21 -9.83
N GLY A 22 2.42 3.35 -9.85
CA GLY A 22 3.35 2.24 -9.59
C GLY A 22 3.44 1.76 -8.13
N ALA A 23 2.75 2.42 -7.19
CA ALA A 23 2.79 2.06 -5.78
C ALA A 23 2.15 0.69 -5.50
N LEU A 24 1.17 0.26 -6.31
CA LEU A 24 0.54 -1.06 -6.18
C LEU A 24 1.56 -2.19 -6.34
N ASP A 25 2.28 -2.17 -7.46
CA ASP A 25 3.30 -3.17 -7.77
C ASP A 25 4.47 -3.11 -6.77
N GLY A 26 4.89 -1.89 -6.40
CA GLY A 26 5.94 -1.69 -5.40
C GLY A 26 5.57 -2.20 -4.01
N ALA A 27 4.31 -2.03 -3.57
CA ALA A 27 3.82 -2.57 -2.31
C ALA A 27 3.76 -4.09 -2.36
N ALA A 28 3.10 -4.66 -3.39
CA ALA A 28 2.99 -6.10 -3.56
C ALA A 28 4.37 -6.78 -3.56
N ALA A 29 5.34 -6.26 -4.31
CA ALA A 29 6.69 -6.82 -4.37
C ALA A 29 7.39 -6.81 -3.00
N LYS A 30 7.29 -5.70 -2.24
CA LYS A 30 7.97 -5.56 -0.95
C LYS A 30 7.33 -6.39 0.16
N PHE A 31 5.99 -6.40 0.23
CA PHE A 31 5.26 -7.20 1.22
C PHE A 31 5.43 -8.71 0.94
N SER A 32 5.27 -9.14 -0.31
CA SER A 32 5.48 -10.55 -0.68
C SER A 32 6.92 -10.97 -0.40
N TRP A 33 7.91 -10.17 -0.79
CA TRP A 33 9.31 -10.49 -0.48
C TRP A 33 9.55 -10.66 1.02
N ALA A 34 9.04 -9.76 1.85
CA ALA A 34 9.23 -9.84 3.29
C ALA A 34 8.53 -11.07 3.90
N TYR A 35 7.31 -11.35 3.45
CA TYR A 35 6.52 -12.51 3.87
C TYR A 35 7.18 -13.83 3.46
N ASP A 36 7.58 -13.95 2.19
CA ASP A 36 8.21 -15.16 1.63
C ASP A 36 9.58 -15.45 2.27
N HIS A 37 10.28 -14.42 2.76
CA HIS A 37 11.53 -14.55 3.52
C HIS A 37 11.29 -14.79 5.02
N ASN A 38 10.05 -14.99 5.45
CA ASN A 38 9.65 -15.18 6.85
C ASN A 38 10.12 -14.06 7.78
N LEU A 39 10.27 -12.83 7.27
CA LEU A 39 10.60 -11.69 8.11
C LEU A 39 9.39 -11.34 8.95
N SER A 40 9.55 -11.18 10.26
CA SER A 40 8.51 -10.59 11.08
C SER A 40 8.20 -9.16 10.62
N PRO A 41 6.98 -8.63 10.89
CA PRO A 41 6.63 -7.25 10.56
C PRO A 41 7.64 -6.22 11.10
N GLU A 42 8.20 -6.45 12.29
CA GLU A 42 9.21 -5.59 12.89
C GLU A 42 10.56 -5.67 12.16
N GLU A 43 11.01 -6.86 11.80
CA GLU A 43 12.24 -7.06 11.02
C GLU A 43 12.12 -6.41 9.63
N PHE A 44 10.97 -6.54 8.98
CA PHE A 44 10.71 -5.88 7.70
C PHE A 44 10.79 -4.34 7.83
N ILE A 45 10.11 -3.75 8.81
CA ILE A 45 10.16 -2.30 9.05
C ILE A 45 11.59 -1.85 9.33
N ASN A 46 12.34 -2.61 10.13
CA ASN A 46 13.73 -2.30 10.46
C ASN A 46 14.65 -2.46 9.26
N HIS A 47 14.43 -3.46 8.41
CA HIS A 47 15.13 -3.66 7.15
C HIS A 47 14.95 -2.45 6.23
N MET A 48 13.70 -2.05 5.98
CA MET A 48 13.39 -0.90 5.12
C MET A 48 13.99 0.40 5.67
N ARG A 49 13.93 0.60 6.99
CA ARG A 49 14.58 1.74 7.65
C ARG A 49 16.10 1.76 7.47
N LYS A 50 16.77 0.61 7.58
CA LYS A 50 18.23 0.49 7.36
C LYS A 50 18.61 0.84 5.92
N GLN A 51 17.78 0.44 4.95
CA GLN A 51 17.94 0.81 3.54
C GLN A 51 17.55 2.27 3.22
N LYS A 52 17.00 3.00 4.19
CA LYS A 52 16.43 4.35 4.02
C LYS A 52 15.32 4.39 2.98
N GLU A 53 14.60 3.28 2.82
CA GLU A 53 13.45 3.17 1.92
C GLU A 53 12.15 3.31 2.72
N LEU A 54 11.20 4.07 2.17
CA LEU A 54 9.83 4.08 2.69
C LEU A 54 9.11 2.81 2.24
N ILE A 55 8.21 2.31 3.07
CA ILE A 55 7.38 1.14 2.74
C ILE A 55 6.29 1.60 1.78
N ALA A 56 6.37 1.17 0.52
CA ALA A 56 5.30 1.38 -0.45
C ALA A 56 3.99 0.78 0.09
N GLY A 57 2.86 1.48 -0.08
CA GLY A 57 1.58 1.09 0.50
C GLY A 57 1.33 1.59 1.92
N ILE A 58 2.33 2.13 2.63
CA ILE A 58 2.15 2.72 3.96
C ILE A 58 2.22 4.25 3.91
N GLY A 59 1.19 4.89 4.44
CA GLY A 59 1.12 6.32 4.63
C GLY A 59 -0.01 6.97 3.84
N HIS A 60 -0.63 7.96 4.47
CA HIS A 60 -1.63 8.80 3.84
C HIS A 60 -1.43 10.28 4.24
N LYS A 61 -1.78 11.22 3.35
CA LYS A 61 -1.63 12.66 3.60
C LYS A 61 -2.60 13.20 4.67
N VAL A 62 -3.87 12.80 4.60
CA VAL A 62 -4.96 13.28 5.48
C VAL A 62 -5.56 12.21 6.41
N LYS A 63 -5.80 11.00 5.91
CA LYS A 63 -6.38 9.86 6.64
C LYS A 63 -5.43 9.32 7.70
N SER A 64 -6.00 8.73 8.74
CA SER A 64 -5.32 8.17 9.91
C SER A 64 -6.13 7.00 10.49
N LEU A 65 -5.66 6.41 11.60
CA LEU A 65 -6.43 5.40 12.33
C LEU A 65 -7.80 5.91 12.79
N GLU A 66 -7.89 7.16 13.23
CA GLU A 66 -9.12 7.79 13.74
C GLU A 66 -10.04 8.27 12.60
N ASN A 67 -9.47 8.47 11.40
CA ASN A 67 -10.16 8.89 10.19
C ASN A 67 -9.76 7.98 9.03
N PRO A 68 -10.31 6.75 8.95
CA PRO A 68 -9.87 5.75 7.99
C PRO A 68 -10.21 6.12 6.53
N ASP A 69 -9.42 5.63 5.59
CA ASP A 69 -9.75 5.66 4.17
C ASP A 69 -10.82 4.58 3.88
N LYS A 70 -12.03 5.03 3.54
CA LYS A 70 -13.16 4.13 3.26
C LYS A 70 -12.88 3.14 2.13
N ARG A 71 -12.03 3.49 1.15
CA ARG A 71 -11.67 2.58 0.05
C ARG A 71 -10.93 1.36 0.59
N VAL A 72 -9.98 1.60 1.50
CA VAL A 72 -9.21 0.54 2.17
C VAL A 72 -10.12 -0.32 3.04
N THR A 73 -11.03 0.30 3.80
CA THR A 73 -12.01 -0.43 4.63
C THR A 73 -12.85 -1.39 3.80
N ILE A 74 -13.45 -0.90 2.70
CA ILE A 74 -14.32 -1.71 1.83
C ILE A 74 -13.55 -2.91 1.25
N VAL A 75 -12.33 -2.68 0.75
CA VAL A 75 -11.50 -3.75 0.18
C VAL A 75 -11.08 -4.77 1.25
N LYS A 76 -10.62 -4.29 2.42
CA LYS A 76 -10.25 -5.18 3.54
C LYS A 76 -11.42 -6.06 3.99
N GLU A 77 -12.60 -5.47 4.14
CA GLU A 77 -13.81 -6.20 4.55
C GLU A 77 -14.21 -7.25 3.51
N PHE A 78 -14.21 -6.88 2.23
CA PHE A 78 -14.51 -7.82 1.14
C PHE A 78 -13.53 -9.01 1.13
N CYS A 79 -12.23 -8.75 1.20
CA CYS A 79 -11.21 -9.81 1.24
C CYS A 79 -11.43 -10.74 2.44
N LYS A 80 -11.67 -10.19 3.64
CA LYS A 80 -11.89 -10.99 4.86
C LYS A 80 -13.18 -11.81 4.83
N GLN A 81 -14.21 -11.34 4.12
CA GLN A 81 -15.49 -12.05 4.03
C GLN A 81 -15.47 -13.16 2.98
N HIS A 82 -14.72 -12.98 1.89
CA HIS A 82 -14.86 -13.83 0.70
C HIS A 82 -13.63 -14.68 0.37
N PHE A 83 -12.44 -14.30 0.84
CA PHE A 83 -11.22 -15.03 0.50
C PHE A 83 -11.00 -16.18 1.49
N LYS A 84 -10.51 -17.32 0.97
CA LYS A 84 -10.21 -18.50 1.82
C LYS A 84 -9.10 -18.20 2.83
N THR A 85 -8.09 -17.44 2.39
CA THR A 85 -6.95 -17.01 3.21
C THR A 85 -6.58 -15.58 2.84
N THR A 86 -6.09 -14.84 3.82
CA THR A 86 -5.67 -13.43 3.69
C THR A 86 -4.30 -13.20 4.33
N GLU A 87 -3.44 -14.23 4.41
CA GLU A 87 -2.24 -14.20 5.25
C GLU A 87 -1.31 -13.00 4.96
N LEU A 88 -1.11 -12.66 3.69
CA LEU A 88 -0.30 -11.50 3.30
C LEU A 88 -0.98 -10.17 3.70
N LEU A 89 -2.31 -10.10 3.61
CA LEU A 89 -3.07 -8.94 4.09
C LEU A 89 -3.02 -8.85 5.61
N ASP A 90 -3.08 -9.97 6.33
CA ASP A 90 -2.96 -10.00 7.79
C ASP A 90 -1.55 -9.57 8.23
N TYR A 91 -0.51 -10.04 7.52
CA TYR A 91 0.85 -9.57 7.68
C TYR A 91 0.98 -8.05 7.45
N ALA A 92 0.39 -7.53 6.37
CA ALA A 92 0.38 -6.10 6.07
C ALA A 92 -0.37 -5.28 7.14
N CYS A 93 -1.45 -5.82 7.70
CA CYS A 93 -2.17 -5.20 8.82
C CYS A 93 -1.32 -5.16 10.09
N GLU A 94 -0.47 -6.16 10.36
CA GLU A 94 0.49 -6.10 11.48
C GLU A 94 1.57 -5.04 11.26
N VAL A 95 2.06 -4.88 10.02
CA VAL A 95 2.98 -3.79 9.66
C VAL A 95 2.31 -2.43 9.86
N GLU A 96 1.05 -2.27 9.45
CA GLU A 96 0.24 -1.06 9.69
C GLU A 96 0.12 -0.76 11.20
N LYS A 97 -0.18 -1.76 12.05
CA LYS A 97 -0.26 -1.58 13.50
C LYS A 97 1.05 -1.06 14.10
N LEU A 98 2.20 -1.53 13.62
CA LEU A 98 3.51 -1.09 14.11
C LEU A 98 3.91 0.29 13.58
N THR A 99 3.58 0.59 12.32
CA THR A 99 3.93 1.88 11.69
C THR A 99 3.05 3.02 12.20
N SER A 100 1.75 2.79 12.35
CA SER A 100 0.80 3.76 12.90
C SER A 100 1.10 4.18 14.35
N LYS A 101 1.72 3.30 15.16
CA LYS A 101 2.24 3.66 16.51
C LYS A 101 3.31 4.76 16.45
N LYS A 102 4.07 4.85 15.36
CA LYS A 102 5.08 5.91 15.17
C LYS A 102 4.43 7.24 14.76
N LYS A 103 3.40 7.17 13.91
CA LYS A 103 2.62 8.32 13.49
C LYS A 103 1.27 7.84 12.95
N SER A 104 0.17 8.42 13.43
CA SER A 104 -1.20 7.93 13.18
C SER A 104 -1.61 7.90 11.71
N ASN A 105 -0.94 8.65 10.83
CA ASN A 105 -1.19 8.68 9.39
C ASN A 105 -0.36 7.65 8.58
N LEU A 106 0.50 6.86 9.23
CA LEU A 106 1.21 5.73 8.63
C LEU A 106 0.32 4.49 8.63
N ILE A 107 -0.80 4.60 7.92
CA ILE A 107 -1.79 3.53 7.71
C ILE A 107 -1.56 2.83 6.36
N LEU A 108 -2.09 1.61 6.18
CA LEU A 108 -2.14 0.99 4.87
C LEU A 108 -3.05 1.83 3.97
N ASN A 109 -2.53 2.24 2.81
CA ASN A 109 -3.30 3.00 1.83
C ASN A 109 -3.98 2.05 0.83
N VAL A 110 -4.65 2.57 -0.19
CA VAL A 110 -5.40 1.74 -1.16
C VAL A 110 -4.49 1.08 -2.20
N ASP A 111 -3.27 1.59 -2.36
CA ASP A 111 -2.29 1.03 -3.27
C ASP A 111 -1.59 -0.19 -2.63
N GLY A 112 -1.44 -0.21 -1.30
CA GLY A 112 -0.88 -1.32 -0.52
C GLY A 112 -1.92 -2.36 -0.12
#